data_AF-A0A7W1IMF0-F1
#
_entry.id   AF-A0A7W1IMF0-F1
#
_cell.length_a   1.000
_cell.length_b   1.000
_cell.length_c   1.000
_cell.angle_alpha   90.00
_cell.angle_beta   90.00
_cell.angle_gamma   90.00
#
_symmetry.space_group_name_H-M   'P 1'
#
loop_
_entity.id
_entity.type
_entity.pdbx_description
1 polymer ?
#
loop_
_entity_poly.entity_id
_entity_poly.type
_entity_poly.pdbx_seq_one_letter_code
_entity_poly.pdbx_strand_id
1 'polypeptide(L)'
;MKCGSINKNLICLLFILVVCSCTNDEPLSKKEPLSCSDNTKNTGITIENNPRLGFGYTDPSGVQYGYYYFTTTLINDSTAPIQLKIAFGNEYNFMQSRKLLFSEVFLLPRALTPKRQQYDEDMSKELKHFLDTRTGTSDSLNITLDPKEQCVMTFGTLTKLGEKEPFTLELKLLDHEFDHNKHDSLLNAILLKSEGKGIPLALRLATPALIPCGQILFTEKH
;
A
#
# COMPACT_ATOMS: atom_id res chain seq x y z
N MET A 1 14.04 -33.92 -67.35
CA MET A 1 13.90 -32.84 -66.36
C MET A 1 14.82 -33.14 -65.20
N LYS A 2 15.92 -32.40 -65.03
CA LYS A 2 16.87 -32.56 -63.92
C LYS A 2 16.56 -31.49 -62.87
N CYS A 3 16.19 -31.94 -61.68
CA CYS A 3 15.94 -31.10 -60.51
C CYS A 3 17.29 -30.66 -59.93
N GLY A 4 17.56 -29.36 -59.95
CA GLY A 4 18.78 -28.75 -59.45
C GLY A 4 18.85 -28.81 -57.93
N SER A 5 19.94 -29.35 -57.40
CA SER A 5 20.23 -29.42 -55.98
C SER A 5 20.49 -28.01 -55.44
N ILE A 6 19.57 -27.49 -54.64
CA ILE A 6 19.73 -26.21 -53.95
C ILE A 6 20.67 -26.44 -52.75
N ASN A 7 21.82 -25.78 -52.77
CA ASN A 7 22.87 -25.86 -51.76
C ASN A 7 22.35 -25.46 -50.38
N LYS A 8 22.29 -26.43 -49.45
CA LYS A 8 21.90 -26.24 -48.04
C LYS A 8 22.74 -25.19 -47.30
N ASN A 9 23.95 -24.91 -47.78
CA ASN A 9 24.86 -23.92 -47.19
C ASN A 9 24.38 -22.47 -47.39
N LEU A 10 23.55 -22.19 -48.41
CA LEU A 10 23.04 -20.83 -48.66
C LEU A 10 21.92 -20.45 -47.67
N ILE A 11 21.17 -21.44 -47.17
CA ILE A 11 20.08 -21.23 -46.20
C ILE A 11 20.64 -20.93 -44.80
N CYS A 12 21.76 -21.56 -44.40
CA CYS A 12 22.39 -21.26 -43.11
C CYS A 12 22.98 -19.84 -43.06
N LEU A 13 23.48 -19.30 -44.18
CA LEU A 13 24.06 -17.96 -44.21
C LEU A 13 22.98 -16.86 -44.05
N LEU A 14 21.77 -17.10 -44.52
CA LEU A 14 20.63 -16.19 -44.40
C LEU A 14 20.10 -16.07 -42.97
N PHE A 15 20.22 -17.11 -42.14
CA PHE A 15 19.83 -17.05 -40.73
C PHE A 15 20.83 -16.29 -39.84
N ILE A 16 22.12 -16.27 -40.20
CA ILE A 16 23.15 -15.58 -39.41
C ILE A 16 23.08 -14.05 -39.61
N LEU A 17 22.65 -13.59 -40.79
CA LEU A 17 22.57 -12.15 -41.09
C LEU A 17 21.32 -11.45 -40.50
N VAL A 18 20.34 -12.19 -39.96
CA VAL A 18 19.15 -11.61 -39.33
C VAL A 18 19.39 -11.23 -37.86
N VAL A 19 20.49 -11.68 -37.24
CA VAL A 19 20.78 -11.42 -35.81
C VAL A 19 21.59 -10.13 -35.57
N CYS A 20 22.05 -9.44 -36.62
CA CYS A 20 22.95 -8.29 -36.49
C CYS A 20 22.36 -6.95 -36.99
N SER A 21 21.05 -6.74 -36.86
CA SER A 21 20.43 -5.45 -37.19
C SER A 21 19.72 -4.84 -35.98
N CYS A 22 20.38 -3.81 -35.43
CA CYS A 22 19.88 -2.79 -34.49
C CYS A 22 19.76 -3.25 -33.03
N THR A 23 20.38 -2.58 -32.07
CA THR A 23 20.24 -1.14 -31.83
C THR A 23 21.46 -0.57 -31.11
N ASN A 24 21.80 0.68 -31.47
CA ASN A 24 22.79 1.49 -30.78
C ASN A 24 22.38 1.65 -29.31
N ASP A 25 23.26 1.22 -28.41
CA ASP A 25 23.23 1.62 -27.01
C ASP A 25 23.55 3.12 -26.94
N GLU A 26 22.52 3.97 -26.95
CA GLU A 26 22.65 5.25 -26.27
C GLU A 26 22.90 4.93 -24.79
N PRO A 27 23.93 5.54 -24.16
CA PRO A 27 24.14 5.37 -22.74
C PRO A 27 22.86 5.82 -22.04
N LEU A 28 22.23 4.89 -21.34
CA LEU A 28 21.08 5.12 -20.48
C LEU A 28 21.32 6.44 -19.74
N SER A 29 20.58 7.45 -20.18
CA SER A 29 20.11 8.53 -19.32
C SER A 29 19.77 7.86 -18.00
N LYS A 30 20.45 8.28 -16.93
CA LYS A 30 20.14 7.87 -15.56
C LYS A 30 18.63 7.97 -15.45
N LYS A 31 17.94 6.82 -15.45
CA LYS A 31 16.59 6.75 -14.95
C LYS A 31 16.75 7.16 -13.50
N GLU A 32 16.49 8.43 -13.25
CA GLU A 32 16.15 8.87 -11.91
C GLU A 32 15.13 7.87 -11.38
N PRO A 33 15.35 7.33 -10.17
CA PRO A 33 14.36 6.49 -9.54
C PRO A 33 13.04 7.26 -9.56
N LEU A 34 11.97 6.55 -9.93
CA LEU A 34 10.60 7.00 -9.84
C LEU A 34 10.45 7.71 -8.49
N SER A 35 10.45 9.06 -8.49
CA SER A 35 10.45 9.80 -7.24
C SER A 35 9.08 9.62 -6.62
N CYS A 36 9.04 8.84 -5.55
CA CYS A 36 7.88 8.74 -4.70
C CYS A 36 7.74 10.09 -3.99
N SER A 37 6.96 10.99 -4.60
CA SER A 37 6.20 12.04 -3.91
C SER A 37 7.03 12.99 -3.04
N ASP A 38 7.70 13.96 -3.67
CA ASP A 38 8.25 15.18 -3.03
C ASP A 38 7.14 16.12 -2.52
N ASN A 39 6.39 15.69 -1.50
CA ASN A 39 5.52 16.57 -0.70
C ASN A 39 6.02 16.67 0.75
N THR A 40 7.34 16.56 0.97
CA THR A 40 7.92 16.79 2.29
C THR A 40 7.96 18.29 2.59
N LYS A 41 6.79 18.87 2.91
CA LYS A 41 6.79 19.92 3.94
C LYS A 41 7.58 19.36 5.12
N ASN A 42 8.48 20.15 5.68
CA ASN A 42 9.45 19.74 6.70
C ASN A 42 8.76 19.38 8.04
N THR A 43 7.93 18.35 8.03
CA THR A 43 7.18 17.83 9.18
C THR A 43 8.09 17.08 10.13
N GLY A 44 9.32 16.75 9.72
CA GLY A 44 10.21 15.87 10.47
C GLY A 44 9.69 14.43 10.52
N ILE A 45 8.82 14.03 9.58
CA ILE A 45 8.28 12.68 9.47
C ILE A 45 8.50 12.18 8.04
N THR A 46 9.08 10.99 7.92
CA THR A 46 9.18 10.28 6.64
C THR A 46 8.24 9.09 6.65
N ILE A 47 7.50 8.89 5.56
CA ILE A 47 6.60 7.75 5.35
C ILE A 47 7.00 7.06 4.05
N GLU A 48 7.45 5.81 4.17
CA GLU A 48 7.82 4.97 3.04
C GLU A 48 6.78 3.86 2.88
N ASN A 49 6.07 3.86 1.75
CA ASN A 49 5.08 2.83 1.44
C ASN A 49 5.67 1.79 0.49
N ASN A 50 5.60 0.52 0.88
CA ASN A 50 5.95 -0.60 0.00
C ASN A 50 4.82 -0.88 -1.00
N PRO A 51 5.13 -1.54 -2.13
CA PRO A 51 4.13 -1.98 -3.07
C PRO A 51 3.02 -2.81 -2.41
N ARG A 52 1.80 -2.63 -2.90
CA ARG A 52 0.65 -3.48 -2.57
C ARG A 52 0.91 -4.90 -3.05
N LEU A 53 0.63 -5.87 -2.18
CA LEU A 53 0.61 -7.30 -2.46
C LEU A 53 -0.78 -7.85 -2.12
N GLY A 54 -1.11 -9.04 -2.60
CA GLY A 54 -2.40 -9.65 -2.31
C GLY A 54 -2.66 -10.95 -3.05
N PHE A 55 -3.75 -11.62 -2.65
CA PHE A 55 -4.20 -12.90 -3.19
C PHE A 55 -5.67 -13.15 -2.80
N GLY A 56 -6.27 -14.20 -3.36
CA GLY A 56 -7.63 -14.61 -3.00
C GLY A 56 -7.69 -15.23 -1.60
N TYR A 57 -8.79 -14.99 -0.89
CA TYR A 57 -9.10 -15.55 0.41
C TYR A 57 -10.56 -16.01 0.42
N THR A 58 -10.83 -17.19 0.97
CA THR A 58 -12.20 -17.67 1.22
C THR A 58 -12.36 -17.80 2.72
N ASP A 59 -13.34 -17.08 3.27
CA ASP A 59 -13.61 -17.10 4.69
C ASP A 59 -14.28 -18.43 5.13
N PRO A 60 -14.41 -18.68 6.44
CA PRO A 60 -15.06 -19.89 6.95
C PRO A 60 -16.53 -20.06 6.53
N SER A 61 -17.20 -18.99 6.09
CA SER A 61 -18.58 -19.03 5.58
C SER A 61 -18.67 -19.32 4.08
N GLY A 62 -17.52 -19.42 3.39
CA GLY A 62 -17.43 -19.67 1.96
C GLY A 62 -17.45 -18.40 1.09
N VAL A 63 -17.43 -17.21 1.70
CA VAL A 63 -17.40 -15.95 0.97
C VAL A 63 -15.98 -15.67 0.50
N GLN A 64 -15.86 -15.29 -0.77
CA GLN A 64 -14.59 -15.01 -1.43
C GLN A 64 -14.24 -13.53 -1.37
N TYR A 65 -13.00 -13.24 -1.02
CA TYR A 65 -12.41 -11.91 -0.88
C TYR A 65 -11.08 -11.83 -1.62
N GLY A 66 -10.77 -10.66 -2.15
CA GLY A 66 -9.40 -10.25 -2.40
C GLY A 66 -8.81 -9.74 -1.09
N TYR A 67 -7.79 -10.44 -0.60
CA TYR A 67 -6.96 -9.95 0.49
C TYR A 67 -5.80 -9.16 -0.10
N TYR A 68 -5.66 -7.91 0.30
CA TYR A 68 -4.54 -7.06 -0.08
C TYR A 68 -3.85 -6.54 1.17
N TYR A 69 -2.56 -6.29 1.05
CA TYR A 69 -1.82 -5.65 2.11
C TYR A 69 -0.69 -4.79 1.54
N PHE A 70 -0.25 -3.85 2.34
CA PHE A 70 0.95 -3.08 2.07
C PHE A 70 1.63 -2.75 3.39
N THR A 71 2.94 -2.57 3.34
CA THR A 71 3.75 -2.25 4.50
C THR A 71 4.23 -0.83 4.42
N THR A 72 4.16 -0.11 5.52
CA THR A 72 4.65 1.25 5.64
C THR A 72 5.71 1.32 6.73
N THR A 73 6.81 2.00 6.43
CA THR A 73 7.79 2.44 7.43
C THR A 73 7.56 3.91 7.72
N LEU A 74 7.26 4.25 8.97
CA LEU A 74 7.19 5.62 9.45
C LEU A 74 8.45 5.92 10.27
N ILE A 75 9.16 6.99 9.92
CA ILE A 75 10.43 7.37 10.56
C ILE A 75 10.23 8.73 11.23
N ASN A 76 10.61 8.83 12.50
CA ASN A 76 10.67 10.11 13.21
C ASN A 76 11.97 10.83 12.87
N ASP A 77 11.94 11.69 11.85
CA ASP A 77 13.10 12.49 11.46
C ASP A 77 13.31 13.76 12.27
N SER A 78 12.35 14.08 13.15
CA SER A 78 12.39 15.25 14.01
C SER A 78 13.40 15.09 15.16
N THR A 79 13.62 16.16 15.90
CA THR A 79 14.50 16.19 17.09
C THR A 79 13.75 15.89 18.39
N ALA A 80 12.43 15.73 18.33
CA ALA A 80 11.56 15.46 19.47
C ALA A 80 10.87 14.09 19.33
N PRO A 81 10.51 13.43 20.43
CA PRO A 81 9.66 12.25 20.34
C PRO A 81 8.28 12.60 19.78
N ILE A 82 7.67 11.65 19.10
CA ILE A 82 6.33 11.76 18.55
C ILE A 82 5.45 10.64 19.09
N GLN A 83 4.17 10.94 19.34
CA GLN A 83 3.16 9.94 19.63
C GLN A 83 2.37 9.63 18.36
N LEU A 84 2.51 8.41 17.86
CA LEU A 84 1.76 7.88 16.73
C LEU A 84 0.50 7.18 17.22
N LYS A 85 -0.66 7.66 16.76
CA LYS A 85 -1.97 7.05 17.02
C LYS A 85 -2.62 6.65 15.72
N ILE A 86 -2.97 5.37 15.57
CA ILE A 86 -3.74 4.85 14.45
C ILE A 86 -4.93 4.07 15.01
N ALA A 87 -6.09 4.24 14.41
CA ALA A 87 -7.28 3.47 14.70
C ALA A 87 -8.13 3.35 13.43
N PHE A 88 -8.64 2.15 13.17
CA PHE A 88 -9.55 1.90 12.06
C PHE A 88 -10.97 1.63 12.56
N GLY A 89 -11.95 2.04 11.77
CA GLY A 89 -13.28 1.46 11.80
C GLY A 89 -13.25 0.06 11.17
N ASN A 90 -14.23 -0.76 11.51
CA ASN A 90 -14.27 -2.16 11.05
C ASN A 90 -14.48 -2.26 9.53
N GLU A 91 -15.30 -1.39 8.97
CA GLU A 91 -15.71 -1.40 7.56
C GLU A 91 -15.77 0.03 7.02
N TYR A 92 -15.37 0.17 5.76
CA TYR A 92 -15.44 1.42 5.03
C TYR A 92 -16.12 1.18 3.68
N ASN A 93 -16.99 2.12 3.33
CA ASN A 93 -17.60 2.17 2.02
C ASN A 93 -17.01 3.33 1.22
N PHE A 94 -16.67 3.08 -0.04
CA PHE A 94 -16.16 4.12 -0.91
C PHE A 94 -16.63 3.93 -2.35
N MET A 95 -16.72 5.04 -3.07
CA MET A 95 -17.16 5.03 -4.46
C MET A 95 -15.96 4.82 -5.39
N GLN A 96 -15.99 3.74 -6.17
CA GLN A 96 -15.03 3.49 -7.24
C GLN A 96 -15.77 3.20 -8.54
N SER A 97 -15.49 3.98 -9.58
CA SER A 97 -16.13 3.82 -10.90
C SER A 97 -17.67 3.73 -10.85
N ARG A 98 -18.31 4.57 -10.02
CA ARG A 98 -19.77 4.61 -9.78
C ARG A 98 -20.36 3.38 -9.06
N LYS A 99 -19.53 2.48 -8.53
CA LYS A 99 -19.96 1.42 -7.63
C LYS A 99 -19.55 1.76 -6.20
N LEU A 100 -20.47 1.51 -5.27
CA LEU A 100 -20.15 1.52 -3.84
C LEU A 100 -19.44 0.20 -3.54
N LEU A 101 -18.20 0.28 -3.09
CA LEU A 101 -17.41 -0.87 -2.66
C LEU A 101 -17.35 -0.93 -1.16
N PHE A 102 -17.27 -2.14 -0.62
CA PHE A 102 -17.11 -2.38 0.81
C PHE A 102 -15.74 -2.99 1.04
N SER A 103 -14.94 -2.33 1.89
CA SER A 103 -13.66 -2.87 2.30
C SER A 103 -13.51 -2.80 3.81
N GLU A 104 -13.15 -3.93 4.37
CA GLU A 104 -12.61 -3.98 5.72
C GLU A 104 -11.15 -3.58 5.67
N VAL A 105 -10.73 -2.74 6.62
CA VAL A 105 -9.33 -2.30 6.78
C VAL A 105 -8.89 -2.63 8.19
N PHE A 106 -7.66 -3.13 8.33
CA PHE A 106 -7.12 -3.54 9.61
C PHE A 106 -5.60 -3.43 9.66
N LEU A 107 -5.07 -3.43 10.88
CA LEU A 107 -3.63 -3.48 11.12
C LEU A 107 -3.25 -4.93 11.40
N LEU A 108 -2.26 -5.45 10.66
CA LEU A 108 -1.75 -6.79 10.95
C LEU A 108 -0.94 -6.78 12.26
N PRO A 109 -1.01 -7.87 13.05
CA PRO A 109 -0.08 -8.12 14.14
C PRO A 109 1.36 -7.96 13.69
N ARG A 110 2.19 -7.27 14.48
CA ARG A 110 3.61 -7.04 14.15
C ARG A 110 4.42 -8.34 13.91
N ALA A 111 3.97 -9.45 14.51
CA ALA A 111 4.57 -10.76 14.30
C ALA A 111 4.32 -11.33 12.89
N LEU A 112 3.28 -10.87 12.17
CA LEU A 112 2.92 -11.22 10.79
C LEU A 112 3.63 -10.31 9.78
N THR A 113 4.96 -10.41 9.75
CA THR A 113 5.78 -9.68 8.77
C THR A 113 5.44 -10.11 7.34
N PRO A 114 5.74 -9.30 6.31
CA PRO A 114 5.47 -9.67 4.92
C PRO A 114 5.98 -11.07 4.53
N LYS A 115 7.18 -11.44 4.99
CA LYS A 115 7.78 -12.77 4.75
C LYS A 115 7.03 -13.92 5.43
N ARG A 116 6.25 -13.63 6.46
CA ARG A 116 5.47 -14.64 7.22
C ARG A 116 4.02 -14.71 6.77
N GLN A 117 3.56 -13.80 5.90
CA GLN A 117 2.19 -13.81 5.40
C GLN A 117 1.96 -14.83 4.29
N GLN A 118 3.00 -15.11 3.51
CA GLN A 118 2.96 -16.01 2.36
C GLN A 118 3.96 -17.16 2.55
N TYR A 119 3.53 -18.37 2.21
CA TYR A 119 4.38 -19.55 2.12
C TYR A 119 4.22 -20.14 0.72
N ASP A 120 5.27 -20.02 -0.10
CA ASP A 120 5.22 -20.29 -1.56
C ASP A 120 4.12 -19.50 -2.28
N GLU A 121 3.12 -20.17 -2.83
CA GLU A 121 1.98 -19.57 -3.55
C GLU A 121 0.74 -19.39 -2.67
N ASP A 122 0.80 -19.86 -1.41
CA ASP A 122 -0.35 -19.93 -0.51
C ASP A 122 -0.24 -18.97 0.69
N MET A 123 -1.41 -18.65 1.26
CA MET A 123 -1.54 -17.93 2.52
C MET A 123 -0.94 -18.74 3.68
N SER A 124 -0.14 -18.09 4.53
CA SER A 124 0.35 -18.72 5.77
C SER A 124 -0.80 -19.13 6.70
N LYS A 125 -0.56 -20.17 7.52
CA LYS A 125 -1.54 -20.63 8.51
C LYS A 125 -1.83 -19.55 9.55
N GLU A 126 -0.83 -18.78 9.94
CA GLU A 126 -0.98 -17.70 10.91
C GLU A 126 -1.80 -16.54 10.36
N LEU A 127 -1.58 -16.14 9.10
CA LEU A 127 -2.43 -15.14 8.47
C LEU A 127 -3.86 -15.64 8.30
N LYS A 128 -4.04 -16.89 7.85
CA LYS A 128 -5.38 -17.48 7.71
C LYS A 128 -6.10 -17.51 9.05
N HIS A 129 -5.43 -17.97 10.10
CA HIS A 129 -6.01 -18.00 11.43
C HIS A 129 -6.39 -16.59 11.90
N PHE A 130 -5.54 -15.59 11.68
CA PHE A 130 -5.84 -14.21 11.99
C PHE A 130 -7.11 -13.72 11.25
N LEU A 131 -7.23 -13.99 9.95
CA LEU A 131 -8.39 -13.57 9.16
C LEU A 131 -9.67 -14.33 9.53
N ASP A 132 -9.58 -15.63 9.78
CA ASP A 132 -10.72 -16.48 10.18
C ASP A 132 -11.28 -16.09 11.56
N THR A 133 -10.43 -15.60 12.47
CA THR A 133 -10.80 -15.30 13.87
C THR A 133 -10.98 -13.82 14.17
N ARG A 134 -10.72 -12.94 13.19
CA ARG A 134 -10.90 -11.50 13.35
C ARG A 134 -12.39 -11.17 13.53
N THR A 135 -12.80 -10.96 14.78
CA THR A 135 -14.19 -10.66 15.14
C THR A 135 -14.42 -9.15 15.31
N GLY A 136 -14.60 -8.38 14.24
CA GLY A 136 -15.15 -7.01 14.31
C GLY A 136 -14.51 -6.07 15.35
N THR A 137 -13.28 -6.33 15.79
CA THR A 137 -12.56 -5.53 16.77
C THR A 137 -11.74 -4.52 16.00
N SER A 138 -11.94 -3.24 16.31
CA SER A 138 -11.12 -2.15 15.79
C SER A 138 -9.68 -2.32 16.27
N ASP A 139 -8.75 -2.51 15.34
CA ASP A 139 -7.33 -2.46 15.68
C ASP A 139 -6.92 -1.01 15.92
N SER A 140 -6.17 -0.79 16.99
CA SER A 140 -5.56 0.50 17.27
C SER A 140 -4.09 0.34 17.63
N LEU A 141 -3.32 1.36 17.26
CA LEU A 141 -1.91 1.51 17.59
C LEU A 141 -1.74 2.83 18.32
N ASN A 142 -1.07 2.79 19.47
CA ASN A 142 -0.68 3.98 20.21
C ASN A 142 0.73 3.76 20.74
N ILE A 143 1.71 4.39 20.10
CA ILE A 143 3.12 4.24 20.45
C ILE A 143 3.83 5.60 20.44
N THR A 144 4.91 5.69 21.19
CA THR A 144 5.85 6.80 21.09
C THR A 144 7.04 6.36 20.25
N LEU A 145 7.54 7.23 19.38
CA LEU A 145 8.76 7.04 18.62
C LEU A 145 9.74 8.14 19.02
N ASP A 146 10.89 7.75 19.54
CA ASP A 146 11.99 8.67 19.82
C ASP A 146 12.62 9.18 18.50
N PRO A 147 13.42 10.27 18.55
CA PRO A 147 14.13 10.77 17.37
C PRO A 147 14.92 9.65 16.67
N LYS A 148 14.74 9.55 15.36
CA LYS A 148 15.35 8.54 14.46
C LYS A 148 14.85 7.11 14.65
N GLU A 149 13.87 6.88 15.52
CA GLU A 149 13.18 5.59 15.55
C GLU A 149 12.24 5.43 14.34
N GLN A 150 12.01 4.16 14.00
CA GLN A 150 11.13 3.76 12.92
C GLN A 150 10.04 2.81 13.43
N CYS A 151 8.84 2.95 12.87
CA CYS A 151 7.75 2.02 13.04
C CYS A 151 7.40 1.37 11.71
N VAL A 152 7.48 0.05 11.66
CA VAL A 152 7.00 -0.74 10.52
C VAL A 152 5.60 -1.25 10.85
N MET A 153 4.67 -0.96 9.95
CA MET A 153 3.25 -1.31 10.07
C MET A 153 2.82 -2.00 8.79
N THR A 154 2.00 -3.03 8.90
CA THR A 154 1.39 -3.67 7.74
C THR A 154 -0.12 -3.54 7.84
N PHE A 155 -0.71 -2.93 6.82
CA PHE A 155 -2.15 -2.73 6.73
C PHE A 155 -2.71 -3.77 5.80
N GLY A 156 -3.82 -4.40 6.20
CA GLY A 156 -4.55 -5.36 5.40
C GLY A 156 -5.91 -4.82 5.01
N THR A 157 -6.40 -5.24 3.85
CA THR A 157 -7.75 -4.98 3.39
C THR A 157 -8.42 -6.26 2.89
N LEU A 158 -9.71 -6.41 3.17
CA LEU A 158 -10.55 -7.42 2.53
C LEU A 158 -11.60 -6.72 1.67
N THR A 159 -11.75 -7.17 0.43
CA THR A 159 -12.75 -6.68 -0.52
C THR A 159 -13.43 -7.88 -1.16
N LYS A 160 -14.76 -7.93 -1.23
CA LYS A 160 -15.47 -9.08 -1.80
C LYS A 160 -15.10 -9.28 -3.27
N LEU A 161 -14.80 -10.52 -3.67
CA LEU A 161 -14.46 -10.84 -5.07
C LEU A 161 -15.66 -10.55 -6.00
N GLY A 162 -15.37 -10.01 -7.18
CA GLY A 162 -16.37 -9.50 -8.13
C GLY A 162 -16.51 -7.96 -8.13
N GLU A 163 -15.93 -7.30 -7.12
CA GLU A 163 -15.71 -5.86 -7.10
C GLU A 163 -14.35 -5.51 -7.74
N LYS A 164 -14.25 -4.35 -8.41
CA LYS A 164 -12.96 -3.92 -8.99
C LYS A 164 -11.97 -3.64 -7.87
N GLU A 165 -10.73 -4.10 -8.04
CA GLU A 165 -9.71 -3.94 -7.01
C GLU A 165 -9.37 -2.47 -6.71
N PRO A 166 -9.09 -2.12 -5.44
CA PRO A 166 -8.50 -0.83 -5.08
C PRO A 166 -7.10 -0.72 -5.67
N PHE A 167 -6.89 0.18 -6.64
CA PHE A 167 -5.61 0.29 -7.37
C PHE A 167 -4.46 0.88 -6.54
N THR A 168 -4.72 1.43 -5.34
CA THR A 168 -3.69 2.14 -4.58
C THR A 168 -3.94 2.02 -3.08
N LEU A 169 -3.02 1.36 -2.37
CA LEU A 169 -2.98 1.35 -0.92
C LEU A 169 -1.74 2.11 -0.43
N GLU A 170 -1.92 3.20 0.31
CA GLU A 170 -0.81 3.99 0.86
C GLU A 170 -1.24 4.76 2.12
N LEU A 171 -0.34 4.87 3.09
CA LEU A 171 -0.49 5.78 4.22
C LEU A 171 0.03 7.17 3.83
N LYS A 172 -0.72 8.21 4.17
CA LYS A 172 -0.38 9.60 3.87
C LYS A 172 -0.61 10.51 5.05
N LEU A 173 0.25 11.53 5.15
CA LEU A 173 -0.06 12.74 5.90
C LEU A 173 -1.18 13.47 5.16
N LEU A 174 -2.18 13.93 5.90
CA LEU A 174 -3.17 14.85 5.35
C LEU A 174 -2.65 16.28 5.54
N ASP A 175 -2.35 16.94 4.43
CA ASP A 175 -2.00 18.35 4.43
C ASP A 175 -3.26 19.19 4.70
N HIS A 176 -3.08 20.38 5.28
CA HIS A 176 -4.17 21.32 5.59
C HIS A 176 -5.01 21.76 4.37
N GLU A 177 -4.61 21.44 3.14
CA GLU A 177 -5.34 21.78 1.90
C GLU A 177 -6.32 20.70 1.43
N PHE A 178 -6.69 19.76 2.29
CA PHE A 178 -7.74 18.81 1.93
C PHE A 178 -9.08 19.54 1.78
N ASP A 179 -9.52 19.74 0.53
CA ASP A 179 -10.74 20.45 0.18
C ASP A 179 -11.95 19.75 0.83
N HIS A 180 -12.47 20.37 1.88
CA HIS A 180 -13.58 19.89 2.72
C HIS A 180 -14.90 19.72 1.97
N ASN A 181 -14.97 20.07 0.68
CA ASN A 181 -16.23 20.23 -0.03
C ASN A 181 -16.87 18.94 -0.58
N LYS A 182 -16.35 17.74 -0.30
CA LYS A 182 -17.06 16.51 -0.68
C LYS A 182 -16.65 15.29 0.15
N HIS A 183 -17.59 14.84 0.98
CA HIS A 183 -17.58 13.57 1.74
C HIS A 183 -16.51 13.45 2.85
N ASP A 184 -16.84 13.83 4.09
CA ASP A 184 -17.25 12.85 5.10
C ASP A 184 -17.41 13.47 6.50
N SER A 185 -18.54 13.15 7.15
CA SER A 185 -18.82 13.49 8.56
C SER A 185 -17.81 12.82 9.53
N LEU A 186 -17.15 11.74 9.09
CA LEU A 186 -16.10 11.01 9.82
C LEU A 186 -14.75 11.74 9.84
N LEU A 187 -14.36 12.40 8.75
CA LEU A 187 -13.19 13.28 8.70
C LEU A 187 -13.32 14.38 9.75
N ASN A 188 -14.50 15.02 9.76
CA ASN A 188 -14.81 16.03 10.78
C ASN A 188 -14.83 15.42 12.18
N ALA A 189 -15.36 14.22 12.42
CA ALA A 189 -15.35 13.62 13.76
C ALA A 189 -13.94 13.26 14.26
N ILE A 190 -13.02 12.84 13.39
CA ILE A 190 -11.63 12.52 13.74
C ILE A 190 -10.80 13.81 13.91
N LEU A 191 -10.96 14.79 13.02
CA LEU A 191 -10.32 16.10 13.11
C LEU A 191 -10.88 16.96 14.26
N LEU A 192 -12.16 16.83 14.62
CA LEU A 192 -12.78 17.57 15.72
C LEU A 192 -12.51 16.92 17.09
N LYS A 193 -12.20 15.62 17.14
CA LYS A 193 -11.76 14.94 18.38
C LYS A 193 -10.26 15.01 18.62
N SER A 194 -9.44 15.35 17.62
CA SER A 194 -8.07 15.75 17.88
C SER A 194 -8.08 17.16 18.47
N GLU A 195 -8.21 17.26 19.79
CA GLU A 195 -8.13 18.52 20.55
C GLU A 195 -6.73 19.18 20.50
N GLY A 196 -5.88 18.88 19.51
CA GLY A 196 -4.48 19.29 19.49
C GLY A 196 -3.87 19.48 18.10
N LYS A 197 -2.67 20.07 18.09
CA LYS A 197 -1.80 20.37 16.94
C LYS A 197 -1.22 19.09 16.26
N GLY A 198 -2.02 18.04 16.13
CA GLY A 198 -1.59 16.79 15.53
C GLY A 198 -1.58 16.86 14.00
N ILE A 199 -0.66 16.12 13.37
CA ILE A 199 -0.66 15.92 11.91
C ILE A 199 -1.60 14.74 11.60
N PRO A 200 -2.72 14.95 10.91
CA PRO A 200 -3.66 13.88 10.61
C PRO A 200 -3.09 12.87 9.61
N LEU A 201 -3.45 11.60 9.80
CA LEU A 201 -3.09 10.48 8.93
C LEU A 201 -4.32 9.94 8.20
N ALA A 202 -4.15 9.64 6.91
CA ALA A 202 -5.15 8.96 6.12
C ALA A 202 -4.55 7.80 5.32
N LEU A 203 -5.36 6.76 5.17
CA LEU A 203 -5.13 5.65 4.28
C LEU A 203 -5.83 5.93 2.95
N ARG A 204 -5.10 5.89 1.84
CA ARG A 204 -5.71 5.89 0.52
C ARG A 204 -6.03 4.45 0.13
N LEU A 205 -7.29 4.17 -0.23
CA LEU A 205 -7.70 2.87 -0.79
C LEU A 205 -7.88 2.92 -2.31
N ALA A 206 -8.35 4.04 -2.82
CA ALA A 206 -8.51 4.28 -4.24
C ALA A 206 -8.40 5.78 -4.49
N THR A 207 -8.25 6.22 -5.73
CA THR A 207 -8.41 7.63 -6.05
C THR A 207 -9.89 7.90 -6.34
N PRO A 208 -10.57 8.80 -5.59
CA PRO A 208 -10.08 9.72 -4.56
C PRO A 208 -10.31 9.27 -3.09
N ALA A 209 -10.70 8.02 -2.83
CA ALA A 209 -11.02 7.49 -1.51
C ALA A 209 -9.84 7.55 -0.51
N LEU A 210 -9.94 8.48 0.44
CA LEU A 210 -9.04 8.64 1.59
C LEU A 210 -9.82 8.40 2.88
N ILE A 211 -9.27 7.56 3.74
CA ILE A 211 -9.86 7.14 5.00
C ILE A 211 -9.00 7.68 6.13
N PRO A 212 -9.51 8.57 6.99
CA PRO A 212 -8.77 9.03 8.14
C PRO A 212 -8.56 7.85 9.08
N CYS A 213 -7.32 7.67 9.51
CA CYS A 213 -6.92 6.50 10.27
C CYS A 213 -6.06 6.83 11.48
N GLY A 214 -5.74 8.10 11.73
CA GLY A 214 -4.88 8.42 12.85
C GLY A 214 -4.36 9.84 12.87
N GLN A 215 -3.37 10.07 13.71
CA GLN A 215 -2.63 11.32 13.84
C GLN A 215 -1.26 11.11 14.48
N ILE A 216 -0.36 12.07 14.24
CA ILE A 216 0.95 12.19 14.86
C ILE A 216 0.95 13.41 15.77
N LEU A 217 1.37 13.26 17.02
CA LEU A 217 1.47 14.34 18.00
C LEU A 217 2.93 14.53 18.39
N PHE A 218 3.44 15.76 18.37
CA PHE A 218 4.76 16.05 18.94
C PHE A 218 4.65 16.15 20.46
N THR A 219 5.50 15.42 21.19
CA THR A 219 5.55 15.54 22.64
C THR A 219 6.54 16.64 23.00
N GLU A 220 6.08 17.69 23.69
CA GLU A 220 6.99 18.69 24.26
C GLU A 220 7.88 18.01 25.31
N LYS A 221 9.20 18.25 25.25
CA LYS A 221 10.09 17.91 26.37
C LYS A 221 9.78 18.88 27.49
N HIS A 222 9.09 18.40 28.53
CA HIS A 222 8.99 19.10 29.81
C HIS A 222 10.33 19.11 30.55
#